data_AF-A0A4D7DDS0-F1
#
_entry.id   AF-A0A4D7DDS0-F1
#
_cell.length_a   1.000
_cell.length_b   1.000
_cell.length_c   1.000
_cell.angle_alpha   90.00
_cell.angle_beta   90.00
_cell.angle_gamma   90.00
#
_symmetry.space_group_name_H-M   'P 1'
#
loop_
_entity.id
_entity.type
_entity.pdbx_description
1 polymer ?
#
loop_
_entity_poly.entity_id
_entity_poly.type
_entity_poly.pdbx_seq_one_letter_code
_entity_poly.pdbx_strand_id
1 'polypeptide(L)'
;MKDFFRNVSPRRAIMDLWQIMGAPSEYRTRGLLLAACVTGGIFYLMVQQEGRGLPRPPKVLYFESWRADRSDKEIIAGNIAATKKARAEEAEEERHAENIRQMYKAVGAATGIDTEKMYQEGKAEREAEKKAEQERAEKIIQQHRAQPSPQP
;
A
#
# COMPACT_ATOMS: atom_id res chain seq x y z
N MET A 1 10.90 29.57 11.53
CA MET A 1 11.31 28.71 10.39
C MET A 1 11.53 29.47 9.08
N LYS A 2 10.77 30.52 8.75
CA LYS A 2 10.96 31.31 7.50
C LYS A 2 12.34 31.99 7.40
N ASP A 3 12.92 32.43 8.51
CA ASP A 3 14.23 33.10 8.49
C ASP A 3 15.43 32.15 8.27
N PHE A 4 15.32 30.88 8.65
CA PHE A 4 16.37 29.87 8.45
C PHE A 4 16.56 29.57 6.95
N PHE A 5 15.45 29.35 6.23
CA PHE A 5 15.46 29.11 4.79
C PHE A 5 15.69 30.38 3.93
N ARG A 6 15.58 31.58 4.53
CA ARG A 6 15.94 32.84 3.87
C ARG A 6 17.45 33.06 3.82
N ASN A 7 18.18 32.57 4.83
CA ASN A 7 19.64 32.68 4.91
C ASN A 7 20.36 31.45 4.33
N VAL A 8 19.70 30.29 4.30
CA VAL A 8 20.21 29.05 3.69
C VAL A 8 19.48 28.81 2.37
N SER A 9 19.97 29.38 1.28
CA SER A 9 19.40 29.14 -0.05
C SER A 9 19.85 27.76 -0.57
N PRO A 10 18.94 26.78 -0.75
CA PRO A 10 19.30 25.41 -1.13
C PRO A 10 20.04 25.33 -2.46
N ARG A 11 19.66 26.18 -3.42
CA ARG A 11 20.34 26.30 -4.71
C ARG A 11 21.82 26.68 -4.57
N ARG A 12 22.13 27.62 -3.67
CA ARG A 12 23.50 28.08 -3.45
C ARG A 12 24.33 27.03 -2.72
N ALA A 13 23.74 26.31 -1.78
CA ALA A 13 24.40 25.17 -1.13
C ALA A 13 24.76 24.06 -2.13
N ILE A 14 23.88 23.76 -3.10
CA ILE A 14 24.16 22.78 -4.16
C ILE A 14 25.29 23.28 -5.08
N MET A 15 25.26 24.55 -5.49
CA MET A 15 26.32 25.14 -6.33
C MET A 15 27.67 25.18 -5.60
N ASP A 16 27.68 25.54 -4.32
CA ASP A 16 28.88 25.57 -3.48
C ASP A 16 29.47 24.16 -3.30
N LEU A 17 28.62 23.16 -3.04
CA LEU A 17 29.03 21.76 -2.98
C LEU A 17 29.64 21.29 -4.31
N TRP A 18 29.02 21.63 -5.44
CA TRP A 18 29.55 21.31 -6.77
C TRP A 18 30.89 21.99 -7.04
N GLN A 19 31.08 23.22 -6.58
CA GLN A 19 32.34 23.95 -6.73
C GLN A 19 33.46 23.31 -5.88
N ILE A 20 33.16 22.90 -4.65
CA ILE A 20 34.11 22.22 -3.77
C ILE A 20 34.46 20.82 -4.31
N MET A 21 33.46 20.06 -4.77
CA MET A 21 33.68 18.76 -5.42
C MET A 21 34.44 18.88 -6.75
N GLY A 22 34.22 19.98 -7.48
CA GLY A 22 34.84 20.28 -8.75
C GLY A 22 36.26 20.83 -8.64
N ALA A 23 36.66 21.33 -7.46
CA ALA A 23 37.99 21.90 -7.24
C ALA A 23 39.10 20.87 -7.52
N PRO A 24 40.21 21.28 -8.18
CA PRO A 24 41.36 20.42 -8.35
C PRO A 24 42.03 20.22 -6.99
N SER A 25 42.14 18.97 -6.54
CA SER A 25 42.89 18.60 -5.34
C SER A 25 43.94 17.55 -5.71
N GLU A 26 45.10 17.63 -5.05
CA GLU A 26 46.23 16.73 -5.28
C GLU A 26 45.85 15.25 -5.11
N TYR A 27 44.92 14.97 -4.21
CA TYR A 27 44.48 13.62 -3.85
C TYR A 27 43.18 13.19 -4.53
N ARG A 28 42.61 13.99 -5.44
CA ARG A 28 41.26 13.71 -6.00
C ARG A 28 41.16 12.33 -6.64
N THR A 29 42.12 11.96 -7.48
CA THR A 29 42.13 10.66 -8.17
C THR A 29 42.43 9.51 -7.21
N ARG A 30 43.37 9.70 -6.29
CA ARG A 30 43.73 8.71 -5.26
C ARG A 30 42.57 8.42 -4.31
N GLY A 31 41.91 9.48 -3.84
CA GLY A 31 40.73 9.39 -2.98
C GLY A 31 39.54 8.76 -3.68
N LEU A 32 39.29 9.12 -4.95
CA LEU A 32 38.25 8.48 -5.75
C LEU A 32 38.49 6.97 -5.91
N LEU A 33 39.73 6.59 -6.23
CA LEU A 33 40.10 5.19 -6.43
C LEU A 33 39.98 4.40 -5.11
N LEU A 34 40.43 4.97 -3.99
CA LEU A 34 40.29 4.35 -2.67
C LEU A 34 38.81 4.17 -2.28
N ALA A 35 37.97 5.19 -2.50
CA ALA A 35 36.54 5.14 -2.24
C ALA A 35 35.85 4.07 -3.11
N ALA A 36 36.21 3.99 -4.39
CA ALA A 36 35.71 2.98 -5.31
C ALA A 36 36.15 1.57 -4.89
N CYS A 37 37.39 1.38 -4.44
CA CYS A 37 37.87 0.09 -3.94
C CYS A 37 37.14 -0.35 -2.68
N VAL A 38 36.93 0.54 -1.70
CA VAL A 38 36.20 0.21 -0.47
C VAL A 38 34.75 -0.14 -0.77
N THR A 39 34.07 0.71 -1.54
CA THR A 39 32.66 0.51 -1.91
C THR A 39 32.50 -0.76 -2.74
N GLY A 40 33.31 -0.90 -3.79
CA GLY A 40 33.30 -2.06 -4.67
C GLY A 40 33.64 -3.35 -3.93
N GLY A 41 34.57 -3.32 -2.97
CA GLY A 41 34.91 -4.47 -2.13
C GLY A 41 33.74 -4.95 -1.28
N ILE A 42 32.98 -4.04 -0.68
CA ILE A 42 31.76 -4.37 0.08
C ILE A 42 30.73 -5.04 -0.84
N PHE A 43 30.44 -4.43 -1.99
CA PHE A 43 29.48 -4.99 -2.95
C PHE A 43 29.94 -6.34 -3.52
N TYR A 44 31.24 -6.49 -3.78
CA TYR A 44 31.82 -7.76 -4.24
C TYR A 44 31.58 -8.88 -3.23
N LEU A 45 31.82 -8.61 -1.94
CA LEU A 45 31.54 -9.58 -0.88
C LEU A 45 30.04 -9.86 -0.76
N MET A 46 29.18 -8.85 -0.85
CA MET A 46 27.72 -9.03 -0.78
C MET A 46 27.16 -9.86 -1.93
N VAL A 47 27.65 -9.64 -3.16
CA VAL A 47 27.20 -10.38 -4.35
C VAL A 47 27.59 -11.86 -4.27
N GLN A 48 28.71 -12.19 -3.63
CA GLN A 48 29.13 -13.57 -3.41
C GLN A 48 28.32 -14.31 -2.35
N GLN A 49 27.61 -13.58 -1.48
CA GLN A 49 26.67 -14.18 -0.55
C GLN A 49 25.39 -14.54 -1.30
N GLU A 50 25.47 -15.57 -2.15
CA GLU A 50 24.28 -16.28 -2.59
C GLU A 50 23.68 -16.96 -1.36
N GLY A 51 22.77 -16.26 -0.69
CA GLY A 51 21.83 -16.92 0.20
C GLY A 51 21.14 -17.98 -0.64
N ARG A 52 21.48 -19.26 -0.44
CA ARG A 52 20.67 -20.37 -0.93
C ARG A 52 19.29 -20.16 -0.33
N GLY A 53 18.43 -19.46 -1.06
CA GLY A 53 17.04 -19.30 -0.69
C GLY A 53 16.50 -20.68 -0.41
N LEU A 54 15.74 -20.82 0.69
CA LEU A 54 15.04 -22.07 0.94
C LEU A 54 14.35 -22.49 -0.37
N PRO A 55 14.36 -23.79 -0.72
CA PRO A 55 13.71 -24.26 -1.93
C PRO A 55 12.30 -23.64 -1.99
N ARG A 56 11.94 -23.08 -3.15
CA ARG A 56 10.66 -22.39 -3.33
C ARG A 56 9.56 -23.28 -2.75
N PRO A 57 8.79 -22.82 -1.75
CA PRO A 57 7.76 -23.65 -1.16
C PRO A 57 6.81 -24.12 -2.27
N PRO A 58 6.30 -25.35 -2.20
CA PRO A 58 5.39 -25.86 -3.21
C PRO A 58 4.20 -24.91 -3.33
N LYS A 59 3.76 -24.67 -4.58
CA LYS A 59 2.53 -23.92 -4.83
C LYS A 59 1.35 -24.78 -4.37
N VAL A 60 0.83 -24.52 -3.18
CA VAL A 60 -0.41 -25.16 -2.69
C VAL A 60 -1.59 -24.40 -3.29
N LEU A 61 -2.26 -25.02 -4.27
CA LEU A 61 -3.54 -24.54 -4.77
C LEU A 61 -4.65 -25.09 -3.88
N TYR A 62 -5.30 -24.21 -3.13
CA TYR A 62 -6.49 -24.56 -2.35
C TYR A 62 -7.72 -24.50 -3.27
N PHE A 63 -8.42 -25.63 -3.39
CA PHE A 63 -9.71 -25.69 -4.05
C PHE A 63 -10.76 -26.04 -3.00
N GLU A 64 -11.75 -25.15 -2.82
CA GLU A 64 -12.92 -25.49 -2.03
C GLU A 64 -13.79 -26.45 -2.85
N SER A 65 -13.68 -27.74 -2.55
CA SER A 65 -14.53 -28.76 -3.15
C SER A 65 -15.76 -28.95 -2.28
N TRP A 66 -16.90 -28.59 -2.84
CA TRP A 66 -18.19 -28.81 -2.20
C TRP A 66 -18.79 -30.14 -2.65
N ARG A 67 -19.35 -30.91 -1.71
CA ARG A 67 -20.07 -32.14 -2.07
C ARG A 67 -21.31 -31.81 -2.91
N ALA A 68 -21.58 -32.64 -3.92
CA ALA A 68 -22.72 -32.50 -4.82
C ALA A 68 -24.06 -32.90 -4.19
N ASP A 69 -24.04 -33.67 -3.09
CA ASP A 69 -25.22 -34.19 -2.40
C ASP A 69 -25.69 -33.33 -1.21
N ARG A 70 -25.19 -32.09 -1.11
CA ARG A 70 -25.61 -31.16 -0.03
C ARG A 70 -27.05 -30.73 -0.22
N SER A 71 -27.78 -30.67 0.88
CA SER A 71 -29.14 -30.13 0.89
C SER A 71 -29.14 -28.61 0.78
N ASP A 72 -30.22 -28.03 0.25
CA ASP A 72 -30.41 -26.57 0.20
C ASP A 72 -30.26 -25.90 1.57
N LYS A 73 -30.69 -26.59 2.64
CA LYS A 73 -30.54 -26.10 4.02
C LYS A 73 -29.07 -25.97 4.43
N GLU A 74 -28.24 -26.95 4.08
CA GLU A 74 -26.80 -26.92 4.35
C GLU A 74 -26.10 -25.85 3.51
N ILE A 75 -26.54 -25.65 2.26
CA ILE A 75 -26.02 -24.59 1.38
C ILE A 75 -26.31 -23.21 1.98
N ILE A 76 -27.56 -22.96 2.39
CA ILE A 76 -27.97 -21.68 2.98
C ILE A 76 -27.21 -21.43 4.29
N ALA A 77 -27.12 -22.43 5.17
CA ALA A 77 -26.38 -22.32 6.42
C ALA A 77 -24.89 -22.01 6.19
N GLY A 78 -24.27 -22.68 5.22
CA GLY A 78 -22.88 -22.44 4.81
C GLY A 78 -22.67 -21.01 4.28
N ASN A 79 -23.58 -20.53 3.42
CA ASN A 79 -23.50 -19.18 2.87
C ASN A 79 -23.66 -18.09 3.94
N ILE A 80 -24.56 -18.30 4.91
CA ILE A 80 -24.75 -17.37 6.03
C ILE A 80 -23.47 -17.32 6.88
N ALA A 81 -22.88 -18.47 7.20
CA ALA A 81 -21.65 -18.54 7.97
C ALA A 81 -20.48 -17.87 7.23
N ALA A 82 -20.32 -18.14 5.94
CA ALA A 82 -19.28 -17.53 5.10
C ALA A 82 -19.45 -16.01 5.00
N THR A 83 -20.68 -15.54 4.77
CA THR A 83 -20.99 -14.10 4.70
C THR A 83 -20.74 -13.41 6.03
N LYS A 84 -21.07 -14.06 7.15
CA LYS A 84 -20.80 -13.52 8.49
C LYS A 84 -19.29 -13.38 8.74
N LYS A 85 -18.50 -14.37 8.32
CA LYS A 85 -17.04 -14.34 8.43
C LYS A 85 -16.45 -13.22 7.57
N ALA A 86 -16.82 -13.15 6.30
CA ALA A 86 -16.35 -12.11 5.38
C ALA A 86 -16.67 -10.70 5.90
N ARG A 87 -17.90 -10.46 6.39
CA ARG A 87 -18.29 -9.17 6.98
C ARG A 87 -17.51 -8.83 8.26
N ALA A 88 -17.13 -9.83 9.06
CA ALA A 88 -16.33 -9.61 10.25
C ALA A 88 -14.91 -9.18 9.89
N GLU A 89 -14.30 -9.83 8.90
CA GLU A 89 -12.97 -9.49 8.36
C GLU A 89 -12.97 -8.08 7.74
N GLU A 90 -13.97 -7.76 6.91
CA GLU A 90 -14.15 -6.42 6.32
C GLU A 90 -14.28 -5.33 7.40
N ALA A 91 -15.02 -5.60 8.48
CA ALA A 91 -15.15 -4.68 9.60
C ALA A 91 -13.82 -4.47 10.35
N GLU A 92 -12.99 -5.50 10.48
CA GLU A 92 -11.66 -5.38 11.08
C GLU A 92 -10.70 -4.57 10.19
N GLU A 93 -10.73 -4.79 8.88
CA GLU A 93 -9.96 -4.03 7.91
C GLU A 93 -10.37 -2.55 7.89
N GLU A 94 -11.67 -2.25 7.94
CA GLU A 94 -12.16 -0.87 7.98
C GLU A 94 -11.70 -0.16 9.26
N ARG A 95 -11.69 -0.87 10.40
CA ARG A 95 -11.14 -0.35 11.68
C ARG A 95 -9.64 -0.10 11.58
N HIS A 96 -8.88 -1.00 10.97
CA HIS A 96 -7.44 -0.80 10.79
C HIS A 96 -7.15 0.39 9.88
N ALA A 97 -7.86 0.49 8.76
CA ALA A 97 -7.75 1.61 7.83
C ALA A 97 -8.14 2.95 8.50
N GLU A 98 -9.12 2.93 9.42
CA GLU A 98 -9.50 4.11 10.20
C GLU A 98 -8.39 4.55 11.16
N ASN A 99 -7.77 3.61 11.86
CA ASN A 99 -6.63 3.90 12.73
C ASN A 99 -5.47 4.52 11.93
N ILE A 100 -5.17 3.98 10.74
CA ILE A 100 -4.15 4.54 9.84
C ILE A 100 -4.50 5.97 9.44
N ARG A 101 -5.76 6.24 9.04
CA ARG A 101 -6.23 7.58 8.68
C ARG A 101 -6.07 8.57 9.84
N GLN A 102 -6.41 8.16 11.06
CA GLN A 102 -6.25 8.99 12.26
C GLN A 102 -4.77 9.29 12.55
N MET A 103 -3.89 8.31 12.38
CA MET A 103 -2.45 8.50 12.54
C MET A 103 -1.91 9.52 11.52
N TYR A 104 -2.26 9.38 10.24
CA TYR A 104 -1.86 10.34 9.20
C TYR A 104 -2.45 11.74 9.42
N LYS A 105 -3.70 11.83 9.90
CA LYS A 105 -4.32 13.09 10.30
C LYS A 105 -3.51 13.78 11.40
N ALA A 106 -3.09 13.05 12.44
CA ALA A 106 -2.28 13.59 13.52
C ALA A 106 -0.90 14.09 13.03
N VAL A 107 -0.24 13.33 12.17
CA VAL A 107 1.04 13.73 11.57
C VAL A 107 0.88 14.99 10.71
N GLY A 108 -0.14 15.04 9.85
CA GLY A 108 -0.38 16.22 9.01
C GLY A 108 -0.78 17.47 9.79
N ALA A 109 -1.54 17.30 10.90
CA ALA A 109 -1.84 18.40 11.81
C ALA A 109 -0.58 18.99 12.45
N ALA A 110 0.39 18.14 12.83
CA ALA A 110 1.67 18.57 13.38
C ALA A 110 2.58 19.27 12.34
N THR A 111 2.43 18.96 11.05
CA THR A 111 3.24 19.55 9.97
C THR A 111 2.59 20.78 9.31
N GLY A 112 1.42 21.21 9.79
CA GLY A 112 0.73 22.43 9.32
C GLY A 112 -0.14 22.23 8.08
N ILE A 113 -0.55 21.00 7.79
CA ILE A 113 -1.51 20.66 6.72
C ILE A 113 -2.95 20.72 7.28
N ASP A 114 -3.90 21.23 6.50
CA ASP A 114 -5.33 21.21 6.84
C ASP A 114 -5.93 19.81 6.68
N THR A 115 -5.62 18.95 7.65
CA THR A 115 -6.03 17.55 7.66
C THR A 115 -7.50 17.35 8.02
N GLU A 116 -8.15 18.33 8.65
CA GLU A 116 -9.58 18.25 8.98
C GLU A 116 -10.41 18.34 7.70
N LYS A 117 -10.16 19.36 6.87
CA LYS A 117 -10.87 19.52 5.61
C LYS A 117 -10.68 18.31 4.69
N MET A 118 -9.44 17.82 4.55
CA MET A 118 -9.13 16.63 3.75
C MET A 118 -9.84 15.37 4.27
N TYR A 119 -9.94 15.22 5.60
CA TYR A 119 -10.63 14.08 6.20
C TYR A 119 -12.14 14.10 5.92
N GLN A 120 -12.77 15.28 5.99
CA GLN A 120 -14.19 15.44 5.70
C GLN A 120 -14.50 15.21 4.21
N GLU A 121 -13.68 15.76 3.31
CA GLU A 121 -13.81 15.53 1.87
C GLU A 121 -13.66 14.04 1.54
N GLY A 122 -12.62 13.38 2.06
CA GLY A 122 -12.43 11.94 1.86
C GLY A 122 -13.51 11.06 2.50
N LYS A 123 -14.19 11.53 3.56
CA LYS A 123 -15.36 10.83 4.12
C LYS A 123 -16.57 10.95 3.20
N ALA A 124 -16.84 12.14 2.67
CA ALA A 124 -17.93 12.38 1.74
C ALA A 124 -17.77 11.57 0.44
N GLU A 125 -16.54 11.50 -0.10
CA GLU A 125 -16.23 10.70 -1.30
C GLU A 125 -16.50 9.20 -1.07
N ARG A 126 -16.02 8.64 0.06
CA ARG A 126 -16.26 7.24 0.41
C ARG A 126 -17.74 6.91 0.63
N GLU A 127 -18.50 7.82 1.25
CA GLU A 127 -19.94 7.63 1.41
C GLU A 127 -20.68 7.68 0.07
N ALA A 128 -20.24 8.53 -0.87
CA ALA A 128 -20.79 8.59 -2.21
C ALA A 128 -20.46 7.33 -3.03
N GLU A 129 -19.22 6.83 -2.92
CA GLU A 129 -18.79 5.58 -3.57
C GLU A 129 -19.58 4.37 -3.04
N LYS A 130 -19.70 4.22 -1.70
CA LYS A 130 -20.52 3.16 -1.09
C LYS A 130 -21.97 3.20 -1.56
N LYS A 131 -22.57 4.38 -1.69
CA LYS A 131 -23.94 4.53 -2.23
C LYS A 131 -24.01 4.12 -3.70
N ALA A 132 -23.06 4.56 -4.52
CA ALA A 132 -23.01 4.19 -5.93
C ALA A 132 -22.82 2.67 -6.13
N GLU A 133 -22.01 2.02 -5.29
CA GLU A 133 -21.85 0.56 -5.29
C GLU A 133 -23.13 -0.16 -4.87
N GLN A 134 -23.83 0.33 -3.84
CA GLN A 134 -25.13 -0.21 -3.42
C GLN A 134 -26.16 -0.10 -4.55
N GLU A 135 -26.27 1.06 -5.20
CA GLU A 135 -27.17 1.26 -6.33
C GLU A 135 -26.82 0.33 -7.52
N ARG A 136 -25.53 0.11 -7.79
CA ARG A 136 -25.07 -0.84 -8.82
C ARG A 136 -25.47 -2.27 -8.44
N ALA A 137 -25.24 -2.67 -7.20
CA ALA A 137 -25.62 -3.99 -6.70
C ALA A 137 -27.14 -4.20 -6.79
N GLU A 138 -27.94 -3.21 -6.41
CA GLU A 138 -29.40 -3.24 -6.52
C GLU A 138 -29.88 -3.37 -7.98
N LYS A 139 -29.27 -2.63 -8.91
CA LYS A 139 -29.57 -2.74 -10.34
C LYS A 139 -29.28 -4.14 -10.88
N ILE A 140 -28.15 -4.74 -10.49
CA ILE A 140 -27.78 -6.12 -10.85
C ILE A 140 -28.82 -7.09 -10.31
N ILE A 141 -29.22 -6.97 -9.04
CA ILE A 141 -30.25 -7.80 -8.42
C ILE A 141 -31.59 -7.67 -9.15
N GLN A 142 -31.99 -6.46 -9.54
CA GLN A 142 -33.24 -6.22 -10.28
C GLN A 142 -33.20 -6.84 -11.69
N GLN A 143 -32.07 -6.72 -12.40
CA GLN A 143 -31.88 -7.34 -13.71
C GLN A 143 -32.02 -8.86 -13.65
N HIS A 144 -31.40 -9.50 -12.65
CA HIS A 144 -31.49 -10.95 -12.46
C HIS A 144 -32.85 -11.42 -11.93
N ARG A 145 -33.60 -10.55 -11.23
CA ARG A 145 -34.98 -10.85 -10.82
C ARG A 145 -35.97 -10.77 -11.98
N ALA A 146 -35.71 -9.92 -12.97
CA ALA A 146 -36.58 -9.73 -14.13
C ALA A 146 -36.37 -10.76 -15.25
N GLN A 147 -35.24 -11.46 -15.27
CA GLN A 147 -35.01 -12.62 -16.14
C GLN A 147 -35.53 -13.88 -15.45
N PRO A 148 -36.54 -14.59 -16.00
CA PRO A 148 -36.92 -15.88 -15.46
C PRO A 148 -35.73 -16.84 -15.58
N SER A 149 -35.45 -17.59 -14.51
CA SER A 149 -34.38 -18.57 -14.47
C SER A 149 -34.50 -19.52 -15.67
N PRO A 150 -33.40 -19.87 -16.36
CA PRO A 150 -33.44 -20.98 -17.31
C PRO A 150 -33.95 -22.20 -16.54
N GLN A 151 -35.05 -22.80 -17.00
CA GLN A 151 -35.50 -24.07 -16.43
C GLN A 151 -34.41 -25.13 -16.68
N PRO A 152 -34.18 -26.05 -15.73
CA PRO A 152 -33.14 -27.07 -15.82
C PRO A 152 -33.32 -27.98 -17.04
#